data_AF-A0AAD6P4D2-F1
#
_entry.id   AF-A0AAD6P4D2-F1
#
_cell.length_a   1.000
_cell.length_b   1.000
_cell.length_c   1.000
_cell.angle_alpha   90.00
_cell.angle_beta   90.00
_cell.angle_gamma   90.00
#
_symmetry.space_group_name_H-M   'P 1'
#
loop_
_entity.id
_entity.type
_entity.pdbx_description
1 polymer ?
#
loop_
_entity_poly.entity_id
_entity_poly.type
_entity_poly.pdbx_seq_one_letter_code
_entity_poly.pdbx_strand_id
1 'polypeptide(L)'
;MGFKGKIPLENNDPANSTGLDQYEAPIISTTSTTATAKLYAILEAVGDRVEMHGNIGEQRDNWNKLLMNSINMITLTAATMAGVAAGGAAGAPLLALKLSSTLLFSAATGMSIIMNKIQPSQLAEEQRNATRLFKQLYSQIKNTLAVHDPTDTDVEDAMDRVLALDEAYPLPLLGKMIEKFPEKFEPAVWWPQANKSHSREHVQSRRKEWVE
;
A
#
# COMPACT_ATOMS: atom_id res chain seq x y z
N MET A 1 -87.84 9.38 28.78
CA MET A 1 -88.56 9.47 27.48
C MET A 1 -88.64 10.95 27.11
N GLY A 2 -88.29 11.46 25.94
CA GLY A 2 -88.01 10.90 24.61
C GLY A 2 -88.31 12.00 23.57
N PHE A 3 -87.75 11.87 22.35
CA PHE A 3 -87.95 12.68 21.13
C PHE A 3 -87.08 13.94 20.98
N LYS A 4 -86.48 14.28 19.83
CA LYS A 4 -86.20 13.63 18.53
C LYS A 4 -85.33 14.64 17.75
N GLY A 5 -84.39 14.19 16.93
CA GLY A 5 -83.74 15.00 15.88
C GLY A 5 -82.45 14.33 15.40
N LYS A 6 -82.51 13.28 14.57
CA LYS A 6 -82.54 13.24 13.08
C LYS A 6 -81.17 13.48 12.37
N ILE A 7 -80.41 12.37 12.16
CA ILE A 7 -79.75 11.76 10.94
C ILE A 7 -79.40 12.64 9.71
N PRO A 8 -78.32 12.37 8.90
CA PRO A 8 -77.99 11.08 8.23
C PRO A 8 -76.48 10.65 8.28
N LEU A 9 -76.11 9.37 8.38
CA LEU A 9 -75.85 8.38 7.31
C LEU A 9 -74.96 8.87 6.14
N GLU A 10 -73.66 8.57 6.20
CA GLU A 10 -72.89 8.20 5.01
C GLU A 10 -71.99 7.00 5.34
N ASN A 11 -72.06 6.01 4.46
CA ASN A 11 -71.48 4.69 4.61
C ASN A 11 -69.97 4.71 4.35
N ASN A 12 -69.27 3.80 5.01
CA ASN A 12 -67.89 3.43 4.73
C ASN A 12 -67.70 3.07 3.25
N ASP A 13 -66.63 3.59 2.65
CA ASP A 13 -65.77 2.81 1.76
C ASP A 13 -64.30 3.19 2.01
N PRO A 14 -63.35 2.23 1.86
CA PRO A 14 -62.04 2.30 2.49
C PRO A 14 -60.97 2.58 1.45
N ALA A 15 -60.54 3.83 1.32
CA ALA A 15 -59.28 4.12 0.65
C ALA A 15 -58.77 5.50 1.03
N ASN A 16 -57.46 5.54 1.32
CA ASN A 16 -56.60 6.70 1.21
C ASN A 16 -56.41 7.55 2.49
N SER A 17 -55.80 6.94 3.50
CA SER A 17 -54.96 7.66 4.44
C SER A 17 -53.64 8.04 3.75
N THR A 18 -53.44 9.30 3.40
CA THR A 18 -52.09 9.84 3.21
C THR A 18 -52.06 11.33 3.55
N GLY A 19 -51.74 11.58 4.81
CA GLY A 19 -51.35 12.89 5.31
C GLY A 19 -50.40 12.64 6.48
N LEU A 20 -49.32 11.90 6.22
CA LEU A 20 -48.22 11.79 7.16
C LEU A 20 -47.41 13.07 7.04
N ASP A 21 -47.32 13.74 8.17
CA ASP A 21 -46.48 14.88 8.45
C ASP A 21 -45.09 14.71 7.81
N GLN A 22 -44.69 15.72 7.04
CA GLN A 22 -43.31 15.85 6.60
C GLN A 22 -42.42 16.05 7.83
N TYR A 23 -41.91 14.95 8.37
CA TYR A 23 -40.65 14.97 9.10
C TYR A 23 -39.55 15.20 8.06
N GLU A 24 -39.13 16.45 7.89
CA GLU A 24 -37.82 16.72 7.30
C GLU A 24 -36.76 16.04 8.18
N ALA A 25 -36.24 14.91 7.69
CA ALA A 25 -35.08 14.28 8.27
C ALA A 25 -33.90 15.26 8.19
N PRO A 26 -33.09 15.41 9.24
CA PRO A 26 -31.92 16.27 9.19
C PRO A 26 -30.97 15.75 8.11
N ILE A 27 -30.49 16.67 7.26
CA ILE A 27 -29.54 16.41 6.19
C ILE A 27 -28.17 16.12 6.82
N ILE A 28 -28.02 14.95 7.44
CA ILE A 28 -26.75 14.44 7.98
C ILE A 28 -26.57 13.03 7.40
N SER A 29 -25.36 12.72 6.93
CA SER A 29 -24.83 11.37 6.62
C SER A 29 -24.91 10.80 5.19
N THR A 30 -24.48 11.54 4.17
CA THR A 30 -23.95 10.90 2.94
C THR A 30 -22.49 11.27 2.70
N THR A 31 -22.14 12.53 2.95
CA THR A 31 -20.76 13.03 2.86
C THR A 31 -19.87 12.49 3.97
N SER A 32 -20.30 12.52 5.24
CA SER A 32 -19.45 12.03 6.35
C SER A 32 -19.24 10.51 6.32
N THR A 33 -20.24 9.75 5.87
CA THR A 33 -20.09 8.30 5.61
C THR A 33 -19.08 8.02 4.49
N THR A 34 -19.05 8.89 3.47
CA THR A 34 -18.09 8.79 2.36
C THR A 34 -16.68 9.20 2.79
N ALA A 35 -16.53 10.28 3.57
CA ALA A 35 -15.25 10.72 4.13
C ALA A 35 -14.67 9.69 5.11
N THR A 36 -15.51 9.09 5.93
CA THR A 36 -15.15 7.98 6.83
C THR A 36 -14.64 6.77 6.04
N ALA A 37 -15.35 6.35 4.98
CA ALA A 37 -14.92 5.24 4.14
C ALA A 37 -13.57 5.53 3.44
N LYS A 38 -13.35 6.77 2.98
CA LYS A 38 -12.07 7.20 2.39
C LYS A 38 -10.93 7.16 3.41
N LEU A 39 -11.14 7.65 4.64
CA LEU A 39 -10.13 7.56 5.70
C LEU A 39 -9.80 6.12 6.09
N TYR A 40 -10.77 5.21 6.12
CA TYR A 40 -10.50 3.80 6.35
C TYR A 40 -9.65 3.17 5.24
N ALA A 41 -9.90 3.52 3.98
CA ALA A 41 -9.07 3.06 2.86
C ALA A 41 -7.64 3.63 2.93
N ILE A 42 -7.48 4.89 3.32
CA ILE A 42 -6.15 5.49 3.55
C ILE A 42 -5.45 4.80 4.74
N LEU A 43 -6.18 4.50 5.81
CA LEU A 43 -5.65 3.81 6.99
C LEU A 43 -5.14 2.41 6.64
N GLU A 44 -5.89 1.66 5.81
CA GLU A 44 -5.49 0.35 5.29
C GLU A 44 -4.21 0.46 4.44
N ALA A 45 -4.18 1.39 3.48
CA ALA A 45 -3.00 1.63 2.66
C ALA A 45 -1.76 2.03 3.49
N VAL A 46 -1.94 2.86 4.53
CA VAL A 46 -0.86 3.21 5.47
C VAL A 46 -0.42 2.00 6.29
N GLY A 47 -1.36 1.14 6.70
CA GLY A 47 -1.06 -0.14 7.35
C GLY A 47 -0.15 -1.03 6.49
N ASP A 48 -0.50 -1.21 5.22
CA ASP A 48 0.31 -1.97 4.26
C ASP A 48 1.71 -1.37 4.09
N ARG A 49 1.83 -0.03 4.04
CA ARG A 49 3.11 0.68 3.96
C ARG A 49 3.97 0.44 5.19
N VAL A 50 3.38 0.46 6.39
CA VAL A 50 4.07 0.15 7.66
C VAL A 50 4.67 -1.25 7.62
N GLU A 51 3.87 -2.24 7.22
CA GLU A 51 4.31 -3.64 7.14
C GLU A 51 5.42 -3.82 6.09
N MET A 52 5.26 -3.23 4.92
CA MET A 52 6.23 -3.34 3.84
C MET A 52 7.58 -2.70 4.20
N HIS A 53 7.60 -1.46 4.72
CA HIS A 53 8.86 -0.85 5.17
C HIS A 53 9.51 -1.65 6.32
N GLY A 54 8.69 -2.23 7.22
CA GLY A 54 9.18 -3.09 8.29
C GLY A 54 9.87 -4.35 7.75
N ASN A 55 9.19 -5.07 6.87
CA ASN A 55 9.71 -6.30 6.25
C ASN A 55 10.99 -6.03 5.44
N ILE A 56 11.06 -4.91 4.70
CA ILE A 56 12.26 -4.53 3.94
C ILE A 56 13.43 -4.21 4.89
N GLY A 57 13.16 -3.49 5.99
CA GLY A 57 14.15 -3.21 7.02
C GLY A 57 14.73 -4.48 7.63
N GLU A 58 13.87 -5.43 8.00
CA GLU A 58 14.29 -6.74 8.56
C GLU A 58 15.05 -7.60 7.55
N GLN A 59 14.58 -7.65 6.29
CA GLN A 59 15.29 -8.33 5.22
C GLN A 59 16.71 -7.78 5.08
N ARG A 60 16.88 -6.45 5.10
CA ARG A 60 18.19 -5.80 4.97
C ARG A 60 19.11 -6.09 6.16
N ASP A 61 18.59 -6.10 7.38
CA ASP A 61 19.36 -6.46 8.57
C ASP A 61 19.80 -7.94 8.53
N ASN A 62 18.91 -8.84 8.10
CA ASN A 62 19.26 -10.26 7.94
C ASN A 62 20.35 -10.44 6.87
N TRP A 63 20.22 -9.76 5.73
CA TRP A 63 21.25 -9.75 4.68
C TRP A 63 22.59 -9.24 5.21
N ASN A 64 22.58 -8.16 5.99
CA ASN A 64 23.78 -7.64 6.62
C ASN A 64 24.46 -8.69 7.51
N LYS A 65 23.70 -9.37 8.39
CA LYS A 65 24.25 -10.42 9.25
C LYS A 65 24.79 -11.61 8.47
N LEU A 66 24.04 -12.09 7.47
CA LEU A 66 24.43 -13.24 6.64
C LEU A 66 25.70 -12.95 5.83
N LEU A 67 25.77 -11.77 5.19
CA LEU A 67 26.94 -11.38 4.39
C LEU A 67 28.18 -11.15 5.26
N MET A 68 28.03 -10.52 6.43
CA MET A 68 29.16 -10.37 7.35
C MET A 68 29.66 -11.73 7.86
N ASN A 69 28.76 -12.63 8.24
CA ASN A 69 29.13 -13.97 8.71
C ASN A 69 29.79 -14.80 7.59
N SER A 70 29.29 -14.71 6.36
CA SER A 70 29.89 -15.44 5.23
C SER A 70 31.27 -14.89 4.88
N ILE A 71 31.46 -13.57 4.83
CA ILE A 71 32.77 -12.95 4.61
C ILE A 71 33.77 -13.36 5.70
N ASN A 72 33.35 -13.35 6.97
CA ASN A 72 34.18 -13.79 8.09
C ASN A 72 34.58 -15.27 7.95
N MET A 73 33.64 -16.15 7.60
CA MET A 73 33.91 -17.58 7.40
C MET A 73 34.80 -17.85 6.19
N ILE A 74 34.59 -17.16 5.07
CA ILE A 74 35.45 -17.25 3.88
C ILE A 74 36.87 -16.80 4.22
N THR A 75 37.00 -15.69 4.94
CA THR A 75 38.30 -15.14 5.39
C THR A 75 38.99 -16.10 6.35
N LEU A 76 38.27 -16.67 7.31
CA LEU A 76 38.80 -17.68 8.25
C LEU A 76 39.26 -18.95 7.53
N THR A 77 38.46 -19.43 6.57
CA THR A 77 38.79 -20.61 5.75
C THR A 77 40.03 -20.35 4.89
N ALA A 78 40.10 -19.17 4.26
CA ALA A 78 41.26 -18.74 3.48
C ALA A 78 42.53 -18.65 4.35
N ALA A 79 42.42 -18.05 5.54
CA ALA A 79 43.52 -17.95 6.49
C ALA A 79 43.99 -19.33 6.97
N THR A 80 43.06 -20.25 7.25
CA THR A 80 43.37 -21.63 7.62
C THR A 80 44.10 -22.35 6.49
N MET A 81 43.61 -22.25 5.24
CA MET A 81 44.27 -22.84 4.07
C MET A 81 45.66 -22.24 3.82
N ALA A 82 45.81 -20.92 4.00
CA ALA A 82 47.10 -20.24 3.89
C ALA A 82 48.08 -20.65 5.00
N GLY A 83 47.59 -20.83 6.23
CA GLY A 83 48.37 -21.28 7.39
C GLY A 83 48.85 -22.72 7.25
N VAL A 84 47.96 -23.64 6.84
CA VAL A 84 48.33 -25.04 6.55
C VAL A 84 49.33 -25.10 5.40
N ALA A 85 49.15 -24.27 4.37
CA ALA A 85 50.11 -24.15 3.29
C ALA A 85 51.48 -23.58 3.74
N ALA A 86 51.54 -22.75 4.79
CA ALA A 86 52.81 -22.24 5.28
C ALA A 86 53.61 -23.27 6.10
N GLY A 87 52.95 -24.28 6.69
CA GLY A 87 53.57 -25.25 7.62
C GLY A 87 53.82 -26.67 7.08
N GLY A 88 53.44 -27.00 5.84
CA GLY A 88 53.52 -28.37 5.27
C GLY A 88 54.63 -28.60 4.24
N ALA A 89 55.06 -29.86 4.08
CA ALA A 89 56.07 -30.29 3.09
C ALA A 89 55.59 -30.15 1.62
N ALA A 90 56.53 -29.99 0.69
CA ALA A 90 56.30 -29.56 -0.69
C ALA A 90 55.50 -30.58 -1.55
N GLY A 91 54.60 -30.07 -2.43
CA GLY A 91 53.87 -30.87 -3.41
C GLY A 91 52.67 -30.16 -4.04
N ALA A 92 51.96 -30.85 -4.96
CA ALA A 92 50.74 -30.33 -5.60
C ALA A 92 49.59 -29.92 -4.64
N PRO A 93 49.35 -30.60 -3.49
CA PRO A 93 48.34 -30.19 -2.52
C PRO A 93 48.61 -28.81 -1.90
N LEU A 94 49.89 -28.44 -1.76
CA LEU A 94 50.31 -27.14 -1.23
C LEU A 94 49.98 -25.99 -2.19
N LEU A 95 50.22 -26.19 -3.50
CA LEU A 95 49.84 -25.23 -4.54
C LEU A 95 48.33 -25.06 -4.61
N ALA A 96 47.58 -26.16 -4.53
CA ALA A 96 46.11 -26.12 -4.49
C ALA A 96 45.59 -25.30 -3.30
N LEU A 97 46.16 -25.48 -2.09
CA LEU A 97 45.79 -24.70 -0.91
C LEU A 97 46.11 -23.20 -1.05
N LYS A 98 47.26 -22.82 -1.63
CA LYS A 98 47.61 -21.41 -1.88
C LYS A 98 46.71 -20.75 -2.92
N LEU A 99 46.39 -21.45 -3.99
CA LEU A 99 45.46 -20.95 -5.01
C LEU A 99 44.05 -20.81 -4.43
N SER A 100 43.60 -21.79 -3.66
CA SER A 100 42.28 -21.78 -3.01
C SER A 100 42.17 -20.65 -1.98
N SER A 101 43.19 -20.45 -1.13
CA SER A 101 43.18 -19.35 -0.16
C SER A 101 43.18 -17.99 -0.85
N THR A 102 43.97 -17.82 -1.92
CA THR A 102 43.99 -16.57 -2.70
C THR A 102 42.65 -16.29 -3.37
N LEU A 103 41.99 -17.32 -3.92
CA LEU A 103 40.66 -17.22 -4.50
C LEU A 103 39.62 -16.81 -3.45
N LEU A 104 39.65 -17.43 -2.27
CA LEU A 104 38.72 -17.11 -1.17
C LEU A 104 38.94 -15.70 -0.63
N PHE A 105 40.19 -15.23 -0.46
CA PHE A 105 40.46 -13.83 -0.09
C PHE A 105 39.97 -12.85 -1.16
N SER A 106 40.13 -13.19 -2.43
CA SER A 106 39.62 -12.39 -3.55
C SER A 106 38.09 -12.33 -3.53
N ALA A 107 37.42 -13.46 -3.26
CA ALA A 107 35.97 -13.53 -3.12
C ALA A 107 35.47 -12.71 -1.93
N ALA A 108 36.09 -12.84 -0.76
CA ALA A 108 35.74 -12.05 0.44
C ALA A 108 35.89 -10.55 0.18
N THR A 109 36.97 -10.13 -0.48
CA THR A 109 37.21 -8.73 -0.85
C THR A 109 36.15 -8.22 -1.83
N GLY A 110 35.83 -9.00 -2.86
CA GLY A 110 34.77 -8.64 -3.83
C GLY A 110 33.40 -8.50 -3.17
N MET A 111 33.03 -9.44 -2.30
CA MET A 111 31.78 -9.35 -1.53
C MET A 111 31.75 -8.12 -0.61
N SER A 112 32.88 -7.78 0.01
CA SER A 112 32.99 -6.60 0.88
C SER A 112 32.83 -5.28 0.11
N ILE A 113 33.34 -5.19 -1.12
CA ILE A 113 33.13 -4.03 -2.00
C ILE A 113 31.65 -3.86 -2.36
N ILE A 114 30.96 -4.95 -2.73
CA ILE A 114 29.53 -4.93 -3.05
C ILE A 114 28.71 -4.50 -1.82
N MET A 115 29.05 -5.05 -0.66
CA MET A 115 28.38 -4.72 0.60
C MET A 115 28.56 -3.27 1.02
N ASN A 116 29.76 -2.71 0.80
CA ASN A 116 30.04 -1.30 1.04
C ASN A 116 29.29 -0.36 0.07
N LYS A 117 28.90 -0.83 -1.12
CA LYS A 117 28.08 -0.06 -2.06
C LYS A 117 26.59 -0.13 -1.76
N ILE A 118 26.09 -1.29 -1.33
CA ILE A 118 24.66 -1.49 -1.02
C ILE A 118 24.30 -0.91 0.36
N GLN A 119 25.27 -0.82 1.27
CA GLN A 119 25.15 -0.35 2.66
C GLN A 119 23.85 -0.83 3.31
N PRO A 120 23.66 -2.16 3.42
CA PRO A 120 22.40 -2.74 3.86
C PRO A 120 22.00 -2.25 5.26
N SER A 121 22.96 -1.96 6.14
CA SER A 121 22.72 -1.41 7.47
C SER A 121 22.15 0.01 7.45
N GLN A 122 22.70 0.92 6.64
CA GLN A 122 22.19 2.30 6.55
C GLN A 122 20.77 2.29 5.97
N LEU A 123 20.58 1.54 4.90
CA LEU A 123 19.28 1.50 4.24
C LEU A 123 18.26 0.72 5.09
N ALA A 124 18.67 -0.22 5.95
CA ALA A 124 17.77 -0.78 6.96
C ALA A 124 17.28 0.27 7.96
N GLU A 125 18.15 1.19 8.38
CA GLU A 125 17.80 2.27 9.31
C GLU A 125 16.85 3.30 8.69
N GLU A 126 17.08 3.66 7.42
CA GLU A 126 16.17 4.53 6.66
C GLU A 126 14.77 3.90 6.55
N GLN A 127 14.69 2.59 6.31
CA GLN A 127 13.40 1.87 6.26
C GLN A 127 12.74 1.79 7.64
N ARG A 128 13.52 1.61 8.72
CA ARG A 128 13.01 1.64 10.09
C ARG A 128 12.44 3.02 10.46
N ASN A 129 13.09 4.09 10.03
CA ASN A 129 12.59 5.46 10.23
C ASN A 129 11.30 5.70 9.43
N ALA A 130 11.23 5.23 8.18
CA ALA A 130 10.01 5.27 7.37
C ALA A 130 8.85 4.53 8.08
N THR A 131 9.07 3.29 8.54
CA THR A 131 8.08 2.53 9.32
C THR A 131 7.59 3.33 10.53
N ARG A 132 8.48 4.02 11.26
CA ARG A 132 8.11 4.82 12.43
C ARG A 132 7.20 5.99 12.04
N LEU A 133 7.51 6.70 10.95
CA LEU A 133 6.71 7.83 10.47
C LEU A 133 5.33 7.38 9.97
N PHE A 134 5.26 6.28 9.21
CA PHE A 134 3.97 5.71 8.79
C PHE A 134 3.14 5.18 9.98
N LYS A 135 3.76 4.61 11.01
CA LYS A 135 3.06 4.23 12.26
C LYS A 135 2.48 5.43 13.00
N GLN A 136 3.19 6.56 13.00
CA GLN A 136 2.69 7.80 13.57
C GLN A 136 1.48 8.31 12.80
N LEU A 137 1.54 8.31 11.46
CA LEU A 137 0.41 8.70 10.61
C LEU A 137 -0.80 7.77 10.79
N TYR A 138 -0.58 6.45 10.80
CA TYR A 138 -1.62 5.46 11.10
C TYR A 138 -2.34 5.76 12.41
N SER A 139 -1.57 6.07 13.45
CA SER A 139 -2.10 6.37 14.79
C SER A 139 -2.87 7.70 14.80
N GLN A 140 -2.42 8.70 14.05
CA GLN A 140 -3.11 9.99 13.90
C GLN A 140 -4.47 9.80 13.21
N ILE A 141 -4.51 9.09 12.08
CA ILE A 141 -5.76 8.82 11.34
C ILE A 141 -6.74 8.02 12.22
N LYS A 142 -6.27 7.00 12.94
CA LYS A 142 -7.08 6.21 13.86
C LYS A 142 -7.66 7.06 15.00
N ASN A 143 -6.89 8.00 15.53
CA ASN A 143 -7.36 8.91 16.57
C ASN A 143 -8.40 9.90 16.02
N THR A 144 -8.22 10.43 14.81
CA THR A 144 -9.21 11.30 14.16
C THR A 144 -10.54 10.60 13.98
N LEU A 145 -10.53 9.35 13.50
CA LEU A 145 -11.72 8.50 13.37
C LEU A 145 -12.41 8.19 14.71
N ALA A 146 -11.67 8.21 15.82
CA ALA A 146 -12.21 7.91 17.15
C ALA A 146 -12.76 9.13 17.89
N VAL A 147 -12.31 10.35 17.57
CA VAL A 147 -12.63 11.58 18.31
C VAL A 147 -13.76 12.39 17.66
N HIS A 148 -13.91 12.34 16.34
CA HIS A 148 -14.85 13.19 15.59
C HIS A 148 -15.32 12.49 14.29
N ASP A 149 -16.46 12.92 13.74
CA ASP A 149 -17.00 12.43 12.46
C ASP A 149 -16.22 13.01 11.25
N PRO A 150 -15.42 12.22 10.52
CA PRO A 150 -14.49 12.73 9.51
C PRO A 150 -15.04 13.76 8.53
N THR A 151 -14.30 14.84 8.34
CA THR A 151 -14.59 15.87 7.33
C THR A 151 -13.73 15.63 6.08
N ASP A 152 -14.14 16.15 4.91
CA ASP A 152 -13.34 16.06 3.68
C ASP A 152 -11.94 16.69 3.85
N THR A 153 -11.77 17.69 4.73
CA THR A 153 -10.46 18.27 5.07
C THR A 153 -9.54 17.30 5.80
N ASP A 154 -10.09 16.40 6.63
CA ASP A 154 -9.30 15.39 7.34
C ASP A 154 -8.81 14.31 6.37
N VAL A 155 -9.61 14.01 5.34
CA VAL A 155 -9.22 13.11 4.24
C VAL A 155 -8.09 13.71 3.41
N GLU A 156 -8.17 15.01 3.10
CA GLU A 156 -7.15 15.74 2.34
C GLU A 156 -5.83 15.83 3.10
N ASP A 157 -5.84 16.23 4.38
CA ASP A 157 -4.63 16.27 5.23
C ASP A 157 -3.99 14.88 5.40
N ALA A 158 -4.81 13.84 5.58
CA ALA A 158 -4.30 12.46 5.66
C ALA A 158 -3.65 12.03 4.34
N MET A 159 -4.29 12.32 3.20
CA MET A 159 -3.76 11.99 1.88
C MET A 159 -2.45 12.73 1.58
N ASP A 160 -2.39 14.03 1.85
CA ASP A 160 -1.18 14.85 1.63
C ASP A 160 0.01 14.34 2.46
N ARG A 161 -0.24 13.91 3.70
CA ARG A 161 0.81 13.32 4.56
C ARG A 161 1.28 11.97 4.05
N VAL A 162 0.37 11.13 3.53
CA VAL A 162 0.76 9.86 2.89
C VAL A 162 1.63 10.14 1.67
N LEU A 163 1.22 11.07 0.81
CA LEU A 163 1.97 11.42 -0.40
C LEU A 163 3.35 12.01 -0.07
N ALA A 164 3.43 12.90 0.92
CA ALA A 164 4.71 13.46 1.37
C ALA A 164 5.65 12.38 1.93
N LEU A 165 5.11 11.39 2.65
CA LEU A 165 5.91 10.27 3.16
C LEU A 165 6.34 9.30 2.05
N ASP A 166 5.47 9.00 1.09
CA ASP A 166 5.79 8.17 -0.08
C ASP A 166 6.84 8.85 -0.98
N GLU A 167 6.85 10.19 -1.06
CA GLU A 167 7.90 10.96 -1.76
C GLU A 167 9.23 10.96 -1.01
N ALA A 168 9.20 11.16 0.32
CA ALA A 168 10.40 11.22 1.14
C ALA A 168 11.07 9.84 1.34
N TYR A 169 10.27 8.78 1.41
CA TYR A 169 10.72 7.41 1.61
C TYR A 169 10.15 6.50 0.52
N PRO A 170 10.61 6.67 -0.74
CA PRO A 170 10.09 5.88 -1.82
C PRO A 170 10.41 4.41 -1.56
N LEU A 171 9.37 3.60 -1.55
CA LEU A 171 9.57 2.16 -1.48
C LEU A 171 10.38 1.73 -2.69
N PRO A 172 11.41 0.90 -2.49
CA PRO A 172 12.02 0.17 -3.59
C PRO A 172 11.02 -0.89 -4.04
N LEU A 173 9.92 -0.46 -4.67
CA LEU A 173 9.09 -1.33 -5.48
C LEU A 173 10.05 -2.02 -6.47
N LEU A 174 10.00 -3.35 -6.50
CA LEU A 174 10.73 -4.24 -7.41
C LEU A 174 10.93 -3.55 -8.78
N GLY A 175 12.15 -3.07 -9.08
CA GLY A 175 12.48 -2.67 -10.46
C GLY A 175 13.10 -1.31 -10.75
N LYS A 176 13.59 -0.51 -9.78
CA LYS A 176 14.53 0.59 -10.13
C LYS A 176 15.97 0.12 -10.43
N MET A 177 16.17 -1.18 -10.60
CA MET A 177 17.42 -1.78 -11.10
C MET A 177 17.18 -2.72 -12.30
N ILE A 178 16.11 -2.50 -13.07
CA ILE A 178 15.98 -2.98 -14.46
C ILE A 178 15.49 -1.80 -15.30
N GLU A 179 16.26 -1.42 -16.31
CA GLU A 179 16.19 -0.22 -17.16
C GLU A 179 14.91 -0.05 -18.01
N LYS A 180 13.72 -0.49 -17.55
CA LYS A 180 12.52 -0.43 -18.39
C LYS A 180 11.26 -0.07 -17.61
N PHE A 181 11.20 1.20 -17.21
CA PHE A 181 9.91 1.86 -17.09
C PHE A 181 9.35 2.06 -18.51
N PRO A 182 8.14 1.58 -18.85
CA PRO A 182 7.52 1.87 -20.13
C PRO A 182 7.24 3.37 -20.25
N GLU A 183 7.39 3.95 -21.45
CA GLU A 183 7.17 5.39 -21.72
C GLU A 183 5.76 5.87 -21.31
N LYS A 184 4.80 4.97 -21.13
CA LYS A 184 3.47 5.27 -20.62
C LYS A 184 3.22 4.52 -19.33
N PHE A 185 3.30 5.28 -18.24
CA PHE A 185 2.84 4.88 -16.91
C PHE A 185 1.35 5.20 -16.83
N GLU A 186 0.48 4.20 -16.92
CA GLU A 186 -0.92 4.38 -16.56
C GLU A 186 -1.07 4.20 -15.04
N PRO A 187 -1.80 5.09 -14.35
CA PRO A 187 -2.05 4.92 -12.92
C PRO A 187 -2.70 3.57 -12.66
N ALA A 188 -2.31 2.89 -11.58
CA ALA A 188 -3.05 1.73 -11.11
C ALA A 188 -4.46 2.17 -10.69
N VAL A 189 -5.43 1.99 -11.59
CA VAL A 189 -6.83 2.29 -11.34
C VAL A 189 -7.42 1.14 -10.53
N TRP A 190 -7.29 1.22 -9.20
CA TRP A 190 -7.84 0.25 -8.25
C TRP A 190 -9.37 0.32 -8.10
N TRP A 191 -10.05 1.20 -8.84
CA TRP A 191 -11.51 1.36 -8.81
C TRP A 191 -12.17 0.98 -10.15
N PRO A 192 -13.34 0.30 -10.17
CA PRO A 192 -14.00 -0.03 -11.43
C PRO A 192 -14.44 1.26 -12.14
N GLN A 193 -13.94 1.49 -13.36
CA GLN A 193 -14.48 2.54 -14.21
C GLN A 193 -15.96 2.20 -14.50
N ALA A 194 -16.87 3.10 -14.13
CA ALA A 194 -18.27 2.95 -14.47
C ALA A 194 -18.39 2.83 -15.99
N ASN A 195 -18.77 1.65 -16.47
CA ASN A 195 -19.07 1.41 -17.88
C ASN A 195 -20.06 2.48 -18.32
N LYS A 196 -19.62 3.38 -19.21
CA LYS A 196 -20.53 4.28 -19.91
C LYS A 196 -21.49 3.38 -20.67
N SER A 197 -22.73 3.33 -20.19
CA SER A 197 -23.84 2.69 -20.86
C SER A 197 -23.83 3.15 -22.31
N HIS A 198 -23.70 2.20 -23.24
CA HIS A 198 -24.05 2.46 -24.63
C HIS A 198 -25.54 2.82 -24.62
N SER A 199 -25.80 4.12 -24.69
CA SER A 199 -27.14 4.65 -24.79
C SER A 199 -27.78 4.04 -26.03
N ARG A 200 -28.99 3.51 -25.84
CA ARG A 200 -29.85 2.94 -26.88
C ARG A 200 -30.01 3.93 -28.02
N GLU A 201 -29.54 3.58 -29.20
CA GLU A 201 -30.02 4.19 -30.44
C GLU A 201 -30.76 3.11 -31.24
N HIS A 202 -32.01 2.89 -30.87
CA HIS A 202 -32.97 2.17 -31.71
C HIS A 202 -34.38 2.53 -31.27
N VAL A 203 -34.89 3.67 -31.73
CA VAL A 203 -36.29 3.92 -32.17
C VAL A 203 -36.32 5.34 -32.75
N GLN A 204 -36.24 5.47 -34.07
CA GLN A 204 -36.99 6.47 -34.86
C GLN A 204 -36.86 6.19 -36.36
N SER A 205 -37.42 5.08 -36.82
CA SER A 205 -37.83 4.94 -38.21
C SER A 205 -39.34 4.79 -38.24
N ARG A 206 -40.03 5.94 -38.22
CA ARG A 206 -41.41 6.13 -38.71
C ARG A 206 -41.75 7.62 -38.67
N ARG A 207 -41.21 8.38 -39.62
CA ARG A 207 -41.90 9.51 -40.28
C ARG A 207 -41.01 10.05 -41.40
N LYS A 208 -41.19 9.59 -42.64
CA LYS A 208 -41.09 10.37 -43.90
C LYS A 208 -41.61 9.50 -45.04
N GLU A 209 -42.94 9.42 -45.11
CA GLU A 209 -43.66 9.24 -46.36
C GLU A 209 -44.15 10.66 -46.73
N TRP A 210 -44.15 11.00 -48.03
CA TRP A 210 -44.56 12.26 -48.68
C TRP A 210 -43.51 13.37 -48.80
N VAL A 211 -42.61 13.23 -49.78
CA VAL A 211 -42.40 14.11 -50.97
C VAL A 211 -41.64 13.17 -51.94
N GLU A 212 -42.25 12.58 -52.95
CA GLU A 212 -42.75 13.16 -54.20
C GLU A 212 -43.68 12.15 -54.91
#